data_AF-A0A6A3L9P8-F1
#
_entry.id   AF-A0A6A3L9P8-F1
#
_cell.length_a   1.000
_cell.length_b   1.000
_cell.length_c   1.000
_cell.angle_alpha   90.00
_cell.angle_beta   90.00
_cell.angle_gamma   90.00
#
_symmetry.space_group_name_H-M   'P 1'
#
loop_
_entity.id
_entity.type
_entity.pdbx_description
1 polymer ?
#
loop_
_entity_poly.entity_id
_entity_poly.type
_entity_poly.pdbx_seq_one_letter_code
_entity_poly.pdbx_strand_id
1 'polypeptide(L)'
;MIAQVCKRPDGVWRIVTKREAYQHNHHISDDIYGSHPGIRQVPAESPLMPGIEMLVEAEAGTSSMYNFIRVQLSDDDAVAGMVVDFNLESALNVSSLHESARGDTGVISFTSGHMRAMLDSFPEVFQMDCTHQTNQYNYQLLTMVAMDQYGNGQPVQYSLVETNGDWHLSKCLDHFKRANELWRFVRIVIVDKDLREVDVIRNKLASCTVTFM
;
A
#
# COMPACT_ATOMS: atom_id res chain seq x y z
N MET A 1 -34.16 1.40 7.37
CA MET A 1 -34.35 -0.07 7.31
C MET A 1 -34.62 -0.45 5.86
N ILE A 2 -33.66 -1.10 5.20
CA ILE A 2 -33.54 -1.20 3.71
C ILE A 2 -34.24 -2.45 3.15
N ALA A 3 -34.39 -3.48 3.98
CA ALA A 3 -35.14 -4.68 3.67
C ALA A 3 -36.01 -5.10 4.86
N GLN A 4 -37.03 -5.92 4.58
CA GLN A 4 -37.94 -6.52 5.55
C GLN A 4 -37.96 -8.02 5.37
N VAL A 5 -37.87 -8.75 6.47
CA VAL A 5 -38.12 -10.18 6.50
C VAL A 5 -39.64 -10.40 6.59
N CYS A 6 -40.22 -11.17 5.67
CA CYS A 6 -41.62 -11.57 5.70
C CYS A 6 -41.77 -13.08 5.60
N LYS A 7 -42.67 -13.65 6.42
CA LYS A 7 -43.05 -15.06 6.33
C LYS A 7 -44.27 -15.18 5.44
N ARG A 8 -44.21 -16.01 4.42
CA ARG A 8 -45.34 -16.30 3.54
C ARG A 8 -46.29 -17.33 4.17
N PRO A 9 -47.55 -17.39 3.70
CA PRO A 9 -48.53 -18.37 4.18
C PRO A 9 -48.10 -19.83 3.97
N ASP A 10 -47.23 -20.10 3.00
CA ASP A 10 -46.62 -21.41 2.73
C ASP A 10 -45.47 -21.78 3.69
N GLY A 11 -45.17 -20.91 4.65
CA GLY A 11 -44.09 -21.10 5.63
C GLY A 11 -42.72 -20.59 5.18
N VAL A 12 -42.57 -20.16 3.92
CA VAL A 12 -41.29 -19.70 3.37
C VAL A 12 -40.99 -18.28 3.83
N TRP A 13 -39.78 -18.05 4.34
CA TRP A 13 -39.29 -16.73 4.70
C TRP A 13 -38.65 -16.05 3.48
N ARG A 14 -38.93 -14.76 3.28
CA ARG A 14 -38.27 -13.94 2.27
C ARG A 14 -37.78 -12.63 2.85
N ILE A 15 -36.72 -12.12 2.22
CA ILE A 15 -36.25 -10.75 2.43
C ILE A 15 -36.75 -9.93 1.25
N VAL A 16 -37.51 -8.88 1.53
CA VAL A 16 -38.07 -7.97 0.52
C VAL A 16 -37.47 -6.59 0.75
N THR A 17 -36.84 -6.03 -0.27
CA THR A 17 -36.36 -4.64 -0.26
C THR A 17 -37.55 -3.69 -0.23
N LYS A 18 -37.54 -2.70 0.67
CA LYS A 18 -38.70 -1.82 0.89
C LYS A 18 -38.89 -0.73 -0.17
N ARG A 19 -37.96 -0.57 -1.12
CA ARG A 19 -37.99 0.47 -2.17
C ARG A 19 -37.61 -0.13 -3.53
N GLU A 20 -38.34 0.26 -4.57
CA GLU A 20 -38.15 -0.22 -5.95
C GLU A 20 -36.99 0.48 -6.69
N ALA A 21 -36.55 1.66 -6.25
CA ALA A 21 -35.47 2.41 -6.89
C ALA A 21 -34.29 2.60 -5.93
N TYR A 22 -33.27 1.75 -6.07
CA TYR A 22 -31.93 1.96 -5.53
C TYR A 22 -30.98 2.27 -6.69
N GLN A 23 -30.57 3.53 -6.78
CA GLN A 23 -29.48 3.95 -7.64
C GLN A 23 -28.32 4.35 -6.75
N HIS A 24 -27.14 3.82 -7.04
CA HIS A 24 -25.92 4.26 -6.38
C HIS A 24 -25.52 5.61 -6.99
N ASN A 25 -25.04 6.54 -6.15
CA ASN A 25 -24.49 7.81 -6.61
C ASN A 25 -23.08 7.68 -7.22
N HIS A 26 -22.62 6.44 -7.42
CA HIS A 26 -21.34 6.06 -7.98
C HIS A 26 -21.53 4.84 -8.89
N HIS A 27 -20.55 4.62 -9.77
CA HIS A 27 -20.52 3.43 -10.61
C HIS A 27 -20.36 2.18 -9.74
N ILE A 28 -21.14 1.14 -10.00
CA ILE A 28 -21.04 -0.15 -9.29
C ILE A 28 -20.27 -1.09 -10.20
N SER A 29 -19.20 -1.68 -9.70
CA SER A 29 -18.49 -2.79 -10.35
C SER A 29 -18.16 -3.86 -9.32
N ASP A 30 -17.93 -5.08 -9.80
CA ASP A 30 -17.47 -6.19 -8.96
C ASP A 30 -16.13 -5.84 -8.29
N ASP A 31 -15.29 -5.02 -8.93
CA ASP A 31 -14.04 -4.52 -8.36
C ASP A 31 -14.26 -3.55 -7.18
N ILE A 32 -15.23 -2.64 -7.29
CA ILE A 32 -15.60 -1.70 -6.20
C ILE A 32 -16.28 -2.45 -5.04
N TYR A 33 -17.02 -3.51 -5.36
CA TYR A 33 -17.54 -4.42 -4.34
C TYR A 33 -16.37 -5.14 -3.66
N GLY A 34 -15.51 -5.81 -4.43
CA GLY A 34 -14.33 -6.58 -4.02
C GLY A 34 -13.39 -5.86 -3.05
N SER A 35 -13.25 -4.55 -3.19
CA SER A 35 -12.36 -3.71 -2.39
C SER A 35 -12.94 -3.30 -1.02
N HIS A 36 -14.23 -3.52 -0.75
CA HIS A 36 -14.83 -3.17 0.54
C HIS A 36 -14.29 -4.04 1.69
N PRO A 37 -13.72 -3.45 2.76
CA PRO A 37 -13.19 -4.21 3.90
C PRO A 37 -14.22 -5.14 4.56
N GLY A 38 -15.51 -4.77 4.53
CA GLY A 38 -16.60 -5.55 5.11
C GLY A 38 -16.97 -6.83 4.34
N ILE A 39 -16.38 -7.06 3.16
CA ILE A 39 -16.62 -8.28 2.37
C ILE A 39 -15.35 -9.12 2.15
N ARG A 40 -14.21 -8.70 2.73
CA ARG A 40 -12.99 -9.51 2.79
C ARG A 40 -13.25 -10.69 3.74
N GLN A 41 -13.82 -11.76 3.20
CA GLN A 41 -14.13 -12.96 3.95
C GLN A 41 -12.99 -13.97 3.85
N VAL A 42 -12.76 -14.69 4.94
CA VAL A 42 -11.90 -15.88 4.91
C VAL A 42 -12.68 -16.98 4.18
N PRO A 43 -12.12 -17.61 3.13
CA PRO A 43 -12.79 -18.70 2.43
C PRO A 43 -13.18 -19.83 3.39
N ALA A 44 -14.34 -20.45 3.17
CA ALA A 44 -14.84 -21.53 4.03
C ALA A 44 -13.91 -22.76 4.08
N GLU A 45 -13.09 -22.96 3.04
CA GLU A 45 -12.09 -24.03 2.96
C GLU A 45 -10.71 -23.60 3.49
N SER A 46 -10.60 -22.41 4.08
CA SER A 46 -9.33 -21.90 4.58
C SER A 46 -8.83 -22.75 5.75
N PRO A 47 -7.52 -23.08 5.82
CA PRO A 47 -6.94 -23.76 6.98
C PRO A 47 -7.07 -22.96 8.29
N LEU A 48 -7.43 -21.67 8.19
CA LEU A 48 -7.69 -20.79 9.33
C LEU A 48 -9.08 -20.99 9.95
N MET A 49 -10.03 -21.58 9.20
CA MET A 49 -11.43 -21.69 9.63
C MET A 49 -11.62 -22.40 10.97
N PRO A 50 -10.95 -23.54 11.27
CA PRO A 50 -11.10 -24.21 12.57
C PRO A 50 -10.73 -23.31 13.76
N GLY A 51 -9.73 -22.45 13.61
CA GLY A 51 -9.33 -21.52 14.68
C GLY A 51 -10.21 -20.27 14.75
N ILE A 52 -10.75 -19.80 13.62
CA ILE A 52 -11.74 -18.72 13.60
C ILE A 52 -13.03 -19.19 14.27
N GLU A 53 -13.51 -20.39 13.94
CA GLU A 53 -14.70 -21.00 14.56
C GLU A 53 -14.53 -21.12 16.07
N MET A 54 -13.38 -21.62 16.54
CA MET A 54 -13.07 -21.68 17.98
C MET A 54 -13.10 -20.30 18.65
N LEU A 55 -12.60 -19.25 17.99
CA LEU A 55 -12.64 -17.89 18.54
C LEU A 55 -14.05 -17.30 18.57
N VAL A 56 -14.88 -17.61 17.57
CA VAL A 56 -16.30 -17.24 17.55
C VAL A 56 -17.05 -17.95 18.67
N GLU A 57 -16.82 -19.24 18.87
CA GLU A 57 -17.38 -20.03 19.97
C GLU A 57 -16.97 -19.50 21.35
N ALA A 58 -15.75 -18.98 21.46
CA ALA A 58 -15.24 -18.34 22.68
C ALA A 58 -15.71 -16.88 22.87
N GLU A 59 -16.63 -16.39 22.02
CA GLU A 59 -17.12 -15.00 22.02
C GLU A 59 -15.98 -13.97 21.93
N ALA A 60 -14.90 -14.30 21.22
CA ALA A 60 -13.76 -13.43 21.07
C ALA A 60 -14.12 -12.15 20.29
N GLY A 61 -13.61 -11.01 20.75
CA GLY A 61 -13.80 -9.74 20.08
C GLY A 61 -13.25 -9.73 18.65
N THR A 62 -13.78 -8.85 17.81
CA THR A 62 -13.35 -8.67 16.41
C THR A 62 -11.83 -8.44 16.29
N SER A 63 -11.23 -7.69 17.22
CA SER A 63 -9.78 -7.47 17.27
C SER A 63 -8.98 -8.77 17.47
N SER A 64 -9.49 -9.71 18.27
CA SER A 64 -8.84 -11.00 18.52
C SER A 64 -8.89 -11.91 17.30
N MET A 65 -10.03 -11.93 16.60
CA MET A 65 -10.16 -12.65 15.32
C MET A 65 -9.23 -12.06 14.25
N TYR A 66 -9.17 -10.73 14.14
CA TYR A 66 -8.22 -10.06 13.23
C TYR A 66 -6.77 -10.41 13.55
N ASN A 67 -6.39 -10.38 14.82
CA ASN A 67 -5.03 -10.76 15.23
C ASN A 67 -4.74 -12.25 14.95
N PHE A 68 -5.70 -13.15 15.18
CA PHE A 68 -5.53 -14.57 14.88
C PHE A 68 -5.29 -14.83 13.40
N ILE A 69 -6.13 -14.25 12.52
CA ILE A 69 -5.97 -14.37 11.06
C ILE A 69 -4.61 -13.79 10.64
N ARG A 70 -4.24 -12.62 11.19
CA ARG A 70 -2.95 -11.98 10.89
C ARG A 70 -1.76 -12.81 11.35
N VAL A 71 -1.84 -13.46 12.51
CA VAL A 71 -0.74 -14.27 13.07
C VAL A 71 -0.61 -15.62 12.37
N GLN A 72 -1.70 -16.15 11.83
CA GLN A 72 -1.69 -17.43 11.13
C GLN A 72 -1.41 -17.32 9.62
N LEU A 73 -1.64 -16.16 9.01
CA LEU A 73 -0.98 -15.80 7.76
C LEU A 73 0.49 -15.49 8.08
N SER A 74 1.43 -15.94 7.25
CA SER A 74 2.79 -15.41 7.41
C SER A 74 2.76 -13.90 7.15
N ASP A 75 3.62 -13.13 7.82
CA ASP A 75 3.71 -11.68 7.55
C ASP A 75 4.01 -11.43 6.06
N ASP A 76 4.75 -12.34 5.42
CA ASP A 76 5.02 -12.33 3.99
C ASP A 76 3.74 -12.52 3.14
N ASP A 77 2.85 -13.44 3.51
CA ASP A 77 1.55 -13.63 2.83
C ASP A 77 0.67 -12.38 2.99
N ALA A 78 0.68 -11.77 4.17
CA ALA A 78 -0.07 -10.54 4.44
C ALA A 78 0.47 -9.35 3.62
N VAL A 79 1.79 -9.21 3.53
CA VAL A 79 2.46 -8.21 2.68
C VAL A 79 2.13 -8.45 1.21
N ALA A 80 2.23 -9.70 0.73
CA ALA A 80 1.91 -10.05 -0.64
C ALA A 80 0.45 -9.69 -0.99
N GLY A 81 -0.50 -10.03 -0.11
CA GLY A 81 -1.90 -9.64 -0.26
C GLY A 81 -2.09 -8.12 -0.34
N MET A 82 -1.45 -7.36 0.55
CA MET A 82 -1.51 -5.89 0.53
C MET A 82 -0.97 -5.30 -0.77
N VAL A 83 0.15 -5.82 -1.29
CA VAL A 83 0.75 -5.36 -2.55
C VAL A 83 -0.18 -5.66 -3.73
N VAL A 84 -0.80 -6.84 -3.75
CA VAL A 84 -1.80 -7.21 -4.77
C VAL A 84 -3.00 -6.27 -4.72
N ASP A 85 -3.59 -6.09 -3.54
CA ASP A 85 -4.73 -5.20 -3.34
C ASP A 85 -4.43 -3.76 -3.82
N PHE A 86 -3.25 -3.25 -3.47
CA PHE A 86 -2.81 -1.91 -3.89
C PHE A 86 -2.73 -1.79 -5.41
N ASN A 87 -2.21 -2.80 -6.12
CA ASN A 87 -2.16 -2.77 -7.58
C ASN A 87 -3.55 -2.94 -8.22
N LEU A 88 -4.45 -3.69 -7.60
CA LEU A 88 -5.82 -3.88 -8.08
C LEU A 88 -6.69 -2.63 -7.90
N GLU A 89 -6.39 -1.80 -6.90
CA GLU A 89 -7.11 -0.54 -6.66
C GLU A 89 -7.04 0.41 -7.86
N SER A 90 -5.92 0.41 -8.59
CA SER A 90 -5.78 1.22 -9.81
C SER A 90 -4.69 0.68 -10.72
N ALA A 91 -4.98 0.64 -12.03
CA ALA A 91 -3.97 0.34 -13.05
C ALA A 91 -2.81 1.35 -13.11
N LEU A 92 -2.96 2.51 -12.46
CA LEU A 92 -1.89 3.51 -12.35
C LEU A 92 -0.97 3.28 -11.15
N ASN A 93 -1.35 2.42 -10.21
CA ASN A 93 -0.53 2.07 -9.07
C ASN A 93 0.63 1.16 -9.51
N VAL A 94 1.81 1.43 -8.96
CA VAL A 94 3.02 0.66 -9.23
C VAL A 94 3.61 0.26 -7.90
N SER A 95 3.93 -1.03 -7.74
CA SER A 95 4.66 -1.55 -6.59
C SER A 95 5.83 -2.41 -7.05
N SER A 96 6.83 -2.57 -6.17
CA SER A 96 7.91 -3.53 -6.35
C SER A 96 8.35 -4.10 -5.02
N LEU A 97 8.73 -5.38 -5.04
CA LEU A 97 9.25 -6.11 -3.91
C LEU A 97 10.59 -6.72 -4.31
N HIS A 98 11.61 -6.55 -3.47
CA HIS A 98 12.95 -7.04 -3.71
C HIS A 98 13.45 -7.80 -2.49
N GLU A 99 13.76 -9.08 -2.70
CA GLU A 99 14.37 -9.94 -1.68
C GLU A 99 15.87 -9.61 -1.53
N SER A 100 16.34 -9.55 -0.28
CA SER A 100 17.75 -9.35 0.04
C SER A 100 18.51 -10.67 -0.08
N ALA A 101 19.84 -10.62 -0.05
CA ALA A 101 20.67 -11.83 -0.12
C ALA A 101 20.44 -12.80 1.05
N ARG A 102 19.75 -12.35 2.11
CA ARG A 102 19.39 -13.16 3.28
C ARG A 102 18.11 -13.97 3.08
N GLY A 103 17.36 -13.72 2.00
CA GLY A 103 16.04 -14.29 1.77
C GLY A 103 14.89 -13.49 2.38
N ASP A 104 15.18 -12.37 3.05
CA ASP A 104 14.17 -11.49 3.64
C ASP A 104 13.68 -10.46 2.60
N THR A 105 12.48 -9.91 2.80
CA THR A 105 11.90 -8.85 1.95
C THR A 105 12.64 -7.51 2.08
N GLY A 106 13.82 -7.37 1.50
CA GLY A 106 14.71 -6.22 1.69
C GLY A 106 14.13 -4.84 1.35
N VAL A 107 13.36 -4.72 0.27
CA VAL A 107 12.71 -3.45 -0.14
C VAL A 107 11.30 -3.68 -0.64
N ILE A 108 10.35 -2.91 -0.10
CA ILE A 108 8.99 -2.80 -0.64
C ILE A 108 8.77 -1.34 -1.01
N SER A 109 8.46 -1.07 -2.28
CA SER A 109 8.18 0.27 -2.78
C SER A 109 6.80 0.33 -3.41
N PHE A 110 6.10 1.44 -3.19
CA PHE A 110 4.79 1.68 -3.77
C PHE A 110 4.62 3.17 -4.11
N THR A 111 4.05 3.39 -5.29
CA THR A 111 3.76 4.69 -5.87
C THR A 111 2.37 4.62 -6.49
N SER A 112 1.43 5.38 -5.93
CA SER A 112 0.04 5.39 -6.42
C SER A 112 -0.11 6.25 -7.68
N GLY A 113 -1.20 6.09 -8.41
CA GLY A 113 -1.52 6.97 -9.55
C GLY A 113 -1.53 8.46 -9.19
N HIS A 114 -1.99 8.80 -7.97
CA HIS A 114 -1.96 10.17 -7.47
C HIS A 114 -0.53 10.69 -7.26
N MET A 115 0.33 9.87 -6.64
CA MET A 115 1.74 10.21 -6.42
C MET A 115 2.50 10.45 -7.73
N ARG A 116 2.19 9.66 -8.77
CA ARG A 116 2.77 9.83 -10.12
C ARG A 116 2.35 11.16 -10.73
N ALA A 117 1.06 11.48 -10.66
CA ALA A 117 0.54 12.76 -11.15
C ALA A 117 1.16 13.97 -10.43
N MET A 118 1.49 13.82 -9.13
CA MET A 118 2.19 14.85 -8.37
C MET A 118 3.61 15.09 -8.91
N LEU A 119 4.39 14.02 -9.15
CA LEU A 119 5.71 14.17 -9.75
C LEU A 119 5.64 14.69 -11.19
N ASP A 120 4.66 14.23 -11.97
CA ASP A 120 4.51 14.70 -13.36
C ASP A 120 4.21 16.21 -13.43
N SER A 121 3.56 16.75 -12.39
CA SER A 121 3.27 18.19 -12.27
C SER A 121 4.48 19.00 -11.80
N PHE A 122 5.32 18.43 -10.93
CA PHE A 122 6.45 19.11 -10.28
C PHE A 122 7.70 18.21 -10.20
N PRO A 123 8.33 17.86 -11.33
CA PRO A 123 9.41 16.88 -11.34
C PRO A 123 10.77 17.44 -10.92
N GLU A 124 10.95 18.77 -10.87
CA GLU A 124 12.26 19.41 -10.80
C GLU A 124 12.98 19.20 -9.47
N VAL A 125 12.23 19.21 -8.37
CA VAL A 125 12.76 19.18 -7.01
C VAL A 125 12.00 18.15 -6.20
N PHE A 126 12.72 17.18 -5.66
CA PHE A 126 12.14 16.31 -4.64
C PHE A 126 13.15 15.99 -3.53
N GLN A 127 12.61 15.77 -2.35
CA GLN A 127 13.34 15.48 -1.12
C GLN A 127 13.20 14.00 -0.77
N MET A 128 14.22 13.42 -0.15
CA MET A 128 14.18 12.08 0.43
C MET A 128 14.52 12.13 1.90
N ASP A 129 13.73 11.44 2.72
CA ASP A 129 13.98 11.30 4.15
C ASP A 129 13.62 9.89 4.65
N CYS A 130 14.36 9.39 5.62
CA CYS A 130 14.16 8.08 6.24
C CYS A 130 13.60 8.24 7.66
N THR A 131 12.37 7.76 7.86
CA THR A 131 11.80 7.66 9.20
C THR A 131 12.15 6.32 9.83
N HIS A 132 12.79 6.35 11.00
CA HIS A 132 13.16 5.16 11.77
C HIS A 132 12.05 4.72 12.73
N GLN A 133 12.17 3.49 13.24
CA GLN A 133 11.28 2.93 14.29
C GLN A 133 9.79 2.93 13.91
N THR A 134 9.49 2.68 12.63
CA THR A 134 8.11 2.75 12.10
C THR A 134 7.30 1.48 12.32
N ASN A 135 7.95 0.35 12.59
CA ASN A 135 7.33 -0.96 12.72
C ASN A 135 8.15 -1.89 13.62
N GLN A 136 7.56 -3.03 13.99
CA GLN A 136 8.15 -4.03 14.89
C GLN A 136 9.37 -4.76 14.30
N TYR A 137 9.57 -4.71 12.98
CA TYR A 137 10.69 -5.34 12.27
C TYR A 137 11.86 -4.37 12.03
N ASN A 138 11.79 -3.15 12.56
CA ASN A 138 12.78 -2.07 12.39
C ASN A 138 13.02 -1.63 10.94
N TYR A 139 12.10 -1.94 10.01
CA TYR A 139 12.18 -1.37 8.67
C TYR A 139 12.08 0.16 8.75
N GLN A 140 12.85 0.84 7.90
CA GLN A 140 12.81 2.30 7.80
C GLN A 140 11.84 2.68 6.68
N LEU A 141 11.11 3.77 6.87
CA LEU A 141 10.26 4.32 5.83
C LEU A 141 11.01 5.44 5.11
N LEU A 142 11.54 5.14 3.92
CA LEU A 142 12.02 6.15 2.99
C LEU A 142 10.82 6.79 2.29
N THR A 143 10.65 8.09 2.48
CA THR A 143 9.63 8.89 1.77
C THR A 143 10.30 9.80 0.77
N MET A 144 9.86 9.75 -0.49
CA MET A 144 10.23 10.74 -1.50
C MET A 144 9.09 11.75 -1.64
N VAL A 145 9.43 13.03 -1.61
CA VAL A 145 8.46 14.14 -1.53
C VAL A 145 8.79 15.17 -2.61
N ALA A 146 7.89 15.41 -3.57
CA ALA A 146 8.03 16.51 -4.52
C ALA A 146 7.51 17.82 -3.91
N MET A 147 8.11 18.94 -4.28
CA MET A 147 7.66 20.26 -3.85
C MET A 147 6.63 20.80 -4.83
N ASP A 148 5.42 21.10 -4.36
CA ASP A 148 4.40 21.74 -5.19
C ASP A 148 4.68 23.24 -5.41
N GLN A 149 3.90 23.88 -6.29
CA GLN A 149 4.03 25.32 -6.60
C GLN A 149 3.85 26.27 -5.40
N TYR A 150 3.30 25.79 -4.29
CA TYR A 150 3.11 26.56 -3.06
C TYR A 150 4.21 26.32 -2.04
N GLY A 151 5.19 25.46 -2.37
CA GLY A 151 6.26 25.07 -1.48
C GLY A 151 5.86 24.02 -0.45
N ASN A 152 4.75 23.31 -0.65
CA ASN A 152 4.40 22.18 0.21
C ASN A 152 4.98 20.88 -0.35
N GLY A 153 5.50 20.06 0.54
CA GLY A 153 5.93 18.71 0.20
C GLY A 153 4.74 17.79 0.00
N GLN A 154 4.69 17.11 -1.15
CA GLN A 154 3.71 16.08 -1.48
C GLN A 154 4.42 14.74 -1.73
N PRO A 155 4.00 13.65 -1.06
CA PRO A 155 4.64 12.35 -1.24
C PRO A 155 4.46 11.84 -2.67
N VAL A 156 5.55 11.34 -3.26
CA VAL A 156 5.58 10.75 -4.61
C VAL A 156 6.01 9.28 -4.62
N GLN A 157 6.56 8.80 -3.51
CA GLN A 157 6.87 7.39 -3.31
C GLN A 157 7.05 7.11 -1.81
N TYR A 158 6.59 5.93 -1.39
CA TYR A 158 7.00 5.34 -0.13
C TYR A 158 7.83 4.09 -0.39
N SER A 159 8.81 3.83 0.48
CA SER A 159 9.58 2.60 0.47
C SER A 159 9.90 2.14 1.88
N LEU A 160 9.54 0.91 2.21
CA LEU A 160 10.01 0.22 3.40
C LEU A 160 11.32 -0.47 3.07
N VAL A 161 12.37 -0.15 3.83
CA VAL A 161 13.71 -0.70 3.63
C VAL A 161 14.19 -1.42 4.88
N GLU A 162 14.70 -2.64 4.71
CA GLU A 162 15.23 -3.48 5.79
C GLU A 162 16.40 -2.80 6.51
N THR A 163 17.29 -2.17 5.74
CA THR A 163 18.44 -1.43 6.26
C THR A 163 18.90 -0.36 5.28
N ASN A 164 19.71 0.57 5.77
CA ASN A 164 20.41 1.52 4.91
C ASN A 164 21.58 0.81 4.22
N GLY A 165 21.70 1.04 2.93
CA GLY A 165 22.81 0.54 2.14
C GLY A 165 22.55 0.71 0.66
N ASP A 166 23.63 0.70 -0.11
CA ASP A 166 23.61 1.08 -1.52
C ASP A 166 22.59 0.28 -2.35
N TRP A 167 22.49 -1.03 -2.08
CA TRP A 167 21.56 -1.91 -2.76
C TRP A 167 20.10 -1.50 -2.49
N HIS A 168 19.75 -1.15 -1.26
CA HIS A 168 18.37 -0.80 -0.87
C HIS A 168 17.95 0.50 -1.53
N LEU A 169 18.75 1.57 -1.38
CA LEU A 169 18.45 2.85 -2.01
C LEU A 169 18.45 2.72 -3.55
N SER A 170 19.31 1.86 -4.09
CA SER A 170 19.31 1.54 -5.50
C SER A 170 17.95 0.98 -5.95
N LYS A 171 17.38 0.02 -5.21
CA LYS A 171 16.06 -0.54 -5.52
C LYS A 171 14.94 0.49 -5.40
N CYS A 172 14.97 1.34 -4.38
CA CYS A 172 13.99 2.43 -4.24
C CYS A 172 14.02 3.38 -5.46
N LEU A 173 15.22 3.72 -5.95
CA LEU A 173 15.38 4.58 -7.13
C LEU A 173 15.04 3.87 -8.45
N ASP A 174 15.27 2.56 -8.54
CA ASP A 174 14.81 1.77 -9.69
C ASP A 174 13.29 1.74 -9.78
N HIS A 175 12.62 1.58 -8.63
CA HIS A 175 11.17 1.71 -8.55
C HIS A 175 10.71 3.11 -8.97
N PHE A 176 11.32 4.16 -8.43
CA PHE A 176 10.99 5.55 -8.76
C PHE A 176 11.01 5.82 -10.28
N LYS A 177 12.07 5.37 -10.95
CA LYS A 177 12.21 5.51 -12.41
C LYS A 177 11.21 4.68 -13.20
N ARG A 178 10.86 3.48 -12.70
CA ARG A 178 9.87 2.61 -13.33
C ARG A 178 8.46 3.21 -13.21
N ALA A 179 8.13 3.78 -12.07
CA ALA A 179 6.81 4.34 -11.80
C ALA A 179 6.60 5.69 -12.51
N ASN A 180 7.65 6.49 -12.69
CA ASN A 180 7.50 7.87 -13.16
C ASN A 180 8.27 8.14 -14.44
N GLU A 181 7.60 8.41 -15.57
CA GLU A 181 8.27 8.63 -16.87
C GLU A 181 9.11 9.90 -16.91
N LEU A 182 8.68 10.94 -16.17
CA LEU A 182 9.32 12.25 -16.11
C LEU A 182 10.48 12.33 -15.10
N TRP A 183 10.95 11.20 -14.55
CA TRP A 183 12.10 11.17 -13.62
C TRP A 183 13.35 11.87 -14.18
N ARG A 184 13.51 11.96 -15.51
CA ARG A 184 14.62 12.65 -16.19
C ARG A 184 14.59 14.17 -16.05
N PHE A 185 13.45 14.74 -15.66
CA PHE A 185 13.29 16.17 -15.42
C PHE A 185 13.71 16.59 -14.01
N VAL A 186 13.99 15.64 -13.12
CA VAL A 186 14.58 15.92 -11.81
C VAL A 186 15.89 16.68 -11.97
N ARG A 187 16.00 17.78 -11.24
CA ARG A 187 17.19 18.67 -11.23
C ARG A 187 17.82 18.76 -9.86
N ILE A 188 17.04 18.69 -8.79
CA ILE A 188 17.54 18.80 -7.43
C ILE A 188 16.96 17.66 -6.61
N VAL A 189 17.84 16.94 -5.92
CA VAL A 189 17.47 15.97 -4.88
C VAL A 189 17.98 16.47 -3.55
N ILE A 190 17.07 16.72 -2.63
CA ILE A 190 17.39 17.13 -1.26
C ILE A 190 17.40 15.89 -0.37
N VAL A 191 18.45 15.65 0.41
CA VAL A 191 18.55 14.50 1.31
C VAL A 191 18.95 14.93 2.71
N ASP A 192 18.66 14.09 3.70
CA ASP A 192 19.20 14.28 5.05
C ASP A 192 20.74 14.26 5.04
N LYS A 193 21.34 15.07 5.92
CA LYS A 193 22.80 15.22 6.05
C LYS A 193 23.52 13.93 6.42
N ASP A 194 22.83 13.00 7.08
CA ASP A 194 23.39 11.74 7.59
C ASP A 194 23.17 10.58 6.59
N LEU A 195 22.54 10.84 5.43
CA LEU A 195 22.40 9.87 4.34
C LEU A 195 23.78 9.55 3.74
N ARG A 196 24.18 8.28 3.77
CA ARG A 196 25.52 7.85 3.34
C ARG A 196 25.56 7.40 1.88
N GLU A 197 24.43 6.98 1.36
CA GLU A 197 24.27 6.34 0.04
C GLU A 197 24.12 7.37 -1.10
N VAL A 198 24.62 8.60 -0.90
CA VAL A 198 24.49 9.74 -1.84
C VAL A 198 25.06 9.40 -3.22
N ASP A 199 26.12 8.61 -3.28
CA ASP A 199 26.73 8.22 -4.56
C ASP A 199 25.79 7.32 -5.38
N VAL A 200 24.88 6.57 -4.75
CA VAL A 200 23.83 5.83 -5.47
C VAL A 200 22.86 6.78 -6.17
N ILE A 201 22.50 7.88 -5.52
CA ILE A 201 21.65 8.92 -6.10
C ILE A 201 22.37 9.56 -7.29
N ARG A 202 23.64 9.95 -7.12
CA ARG A 202 24.43 10.56 -8.20
C ARG A 202 24.58 9.63 -9.40
N ASN A 203 24.77 8.33 -9.17
CA ASN A 203 24.91 7.35 -10.25
C ASN A 203 23.59 7.11 -10.97
N LYS A 204 22.46 7.01 -10.25
CA LYS A 204 21.16 6.74 -10.87
C LYS A 204 20.52 7.99 -11.47
N LEU A 205 20.67 9.15 -10.85
CA LEU A 205 20.08 10.42 -11.28
C LEU A 205 21.19 11.37 -11.75
N ALA A 206 21.99 10.94 -12.73
CA ALA A 206 23.20 11.64 -13.16
C ALA A 206 22.98 13.11 -13.61
N SER A 207 21.76 13.49 -13.99
CA SER A 207 21.41 14.84 -14.41
C SER A 207 20.95 15.76 -13.27
N CYS A 208 20.87 15.26 -12.02
CA CYS A 208 20.46 16.06 -10.87
C CYS A 208 21.65 16.49 -10.01
N THR A 209 21.46 17.60 -9.29
CA THR A 209 22.32 18.05 -8.20
C THR A 209 21.78 17.48 -6.89
N VAL A 210 22.64 16.89 -6.07
CA VAL A 210 22.26 16.44 -4.72
C VAL A 210 22.67 17.50 -3.70
N THR A 211 21.72 17.91 -2.86
CA THR A 211 21.89 18.88 -1.78
C THR A 211 21.44 18.28 -0.45
N PHE A 212 21.95 18.80 0.66
CA PHE A 212 21.64 18.32 2.00
C PHE A 212 20.74 19.30 2.75
N MET A 213 19.81 18.79 3.56
CA MET A 213 19.05 19.59 4.54
C MET A 213 19.90 20.08 5.71
#